data_AF-A0A8X6MAJ3-F1
#
_entry.id   AF-A0A8X6MAJ3-F1
#
_cell.length_a   1.000
_cell.length_b   1.000
_cell.length_c   1.000
_cell.angle_alpha   90.00
_cell.angle_beta   90.00
_cell.angle_gamma   90.00
#
_symmetry.space_group_name_H-M   'P 1'
#
loop_
_entity.id
_entity.type
_entity.pdbx_description
1 polymer ?
#
loop_
_entity_poly.entity_id
_entity_poly.type
_entity_poly.pdbx_seq_one_letter_code
_entity_poly.pdbx_strand_id
1 'polypeptide(L)'
;MDALKVKKKALRASFTNTEKSLAQLLAILETDAKDIDKLYVLDSQLEDKFSRLNEIQNEISSLLLEENTAEYETDFETAEKYRDRYLEMKSKVATFLNKNSRCASECSSKDNSAKLKLPKFELKKFAGDPKEFLTFWSNFSKIHELDELSEIDKFQYLYQAMVPESKAVGLVSSFPITSESYSKAVQQLKMRFGREDLHVRDLLFFVIKNTTAGRNSDLASLYDMLETKLRALGMLGTHERKI
;
A
#
# COMPACT_ATOMS: atom_id res chain seq x y z
N MET A 1 4.75 10.84 44.83
CA MET A 1 4.65 9.41 44.44
C MET A 1 3.22 8.84 44.58
N ASP A 2 2.49 9.10 45.68
CA ASP A 2 1.18 8.49 45.94
C ASP A 2 0.09 8.77 44.88
N ALA A 3 0.00 10.01 44.39
CA ALA A 3 -0.96 10.36 43.34
C ALA A 3 -0.73 9.58 42.04
N LEU A 4 0.53 9.33 41.66
CA LEU A 4 0.89 8.51 40.50
C LEU A 4 0.51 7.04 40.72
N LYS A 5 0.76 6.50 41.92
CA LYS A 5 0.34 5.13 42.29
C LYS A 5 -1.18 4.95 42.21
N VAL A 6 -1.97 5.95 42.64
CA VAL A 6 -3.44 5.96 42.50
C VAL A 6 -3.86 5.99 41.04
N LYS A 7 -3.25 6.88 40.23
CA LYS A 7 -3.54 7.00 38.79
C LYS A 7 -3.20 5.71 38.04
N LYS A 8 -2.05 5.08 38.35
CA LYS A 8 -1.66 3.75 37.83
C LYS A 8 -2.69 2.69 38.18
N LYS A 9 -3.16 2.63 39.43
CA LYS A 9 -4.18 1.67 39.86
C LYS A 9 -5.48 1.83 39.08
N ALA A 10 -5.94 3.08 38.87
CA ALA A 10 -7.14 3.36 38.08
C ALA A 10 -6.98 2.94 36.60
N LEU A 11 -5.83 3.21 35.98
CA LEU A 11 -5.54 2.78 34.61
C LEU A 11 -5.43 1.26 34.48
N ARG A 12 -4.77 0.56 35.42
CA ARG A 12 -4.71 -0.92 35.45
C ARG A 12 -6.10 -1.54 35.48
N ALA A 13 -7.01 -0.97 36.29
CA ALA A 13 -8.41 -1.41 36.34
C ALA A 13 -9.16 -1.14 35.03
N SER A 14 -9.01 0.06 34.46
CA SER A 14 -9.63 0.45 33.19
C SER A 14 -9.14 -0.40 32.01
N PHE A 15 -7.83 -0.68 31.95
CA PHE A 15 -7.21 -1.58 30.98
C PHE A 15 -7.79 -2.99 31.09
N THR A 16 -7.81 -3.55 32.31
CA THR A 16 -8.33 -4.91 32.56
C THR A 16 -9.81 -5.02 32.18
N ASN A 17 -10.59 -3.96 32.35
CA ASN A 17 -11.99 -3.96 31.92
C ASN A 17 -12.13 -4.01 30.40
N THR A 18 -11.36 -3.18 29.67
CA THR A 18 -11.37 -3.19 28.20
C THR A 18 -10.85 -4.51 27.63
N GLU A 19 -9.80 -5.07 28.21
CA GLU A 19 -9.29 -6.39 27.84
C GLU A 19 -10.34 -7.48 28.01
N LYS A 20 -11.10 -7.47 29.12
CA LYS A 20 -12.22 -8.40 29.34
C LYS A 20 -13.33 -8.21 28.31
N SER A 21 -13.71 -6.96 28.01
CA SER A 21 -14.69 -6.66 26.98
C SER A 21 -14.24 -7.12 25.59
N LEU A 22 -12.95 -6.94 25.25
CA LEU A 22 -12.35 -7.45 24.01
C LEU A 22 -12.38 -8.97 23.94
N ALA A 23 -11.99 -9.65 25.02
CA ALA A 23 -12.00 -11.11 25.08
C ALA A 23 -13.42 -11.68 24.89
N GLN A 24 -14.42 -11.06 25.53
CA GLN A 24 -15.82 -11.42 25.35
C GLN A 24 -16.29 -11.18 23.91
N LEU A 25 -15.93 -10.05 23.32
CA LEU A 25 -16.31 -9.70 21.95
C LEU A 25 -15.67 -10.68 20.94
N LEU A 26 -14.39 -11.03 21.11
CA LEU A 26 -13.72 -12.04 20.29
C LEU A 26 -14.42 -13.41 20.38
N ALA A 27 -14.84 -13.84 21.57
CA ALA A 27 -15.59 -15.09 21.73
C ALA A 27 -16.98 -15.05 21.05
N ILE A 28 -17.66 -13.89 21.07
CA ILE A 28 -18.95 -13.71 20.40
C ILE A 28 -18.77 -13.69 18.86
N LEU A 29 -17.74 -13.00 18.38
CA LEU A 29 -17.45 -12.89 16.94
C LEU A 29 -17.02 -14.21 16.29
N GLU A 30 -16.56 -15.20 17.06
CA GLU A 30 -16.40 -16.58 16.58
C GLU A 30 -17.73 -17.23 16.18
N THR A 31 -18.87 -16.66 16.59
CA THR A 31 -20.23 -17.18 16.37
C THR A 31 -21.14 -16.29 15.50
N ASP A 32 -20.97 -14.95 15.47
CA ASP A 32 -21.70 -14.03 14.58
C ASP A 32 -20.81 -12.83 14.16
N ALA A 33 -20.62 -12.61 12.85
CA ALA A 33 -19.61 -11.69 12.31
C ALA A 33 -20.03 -10.20 12.22
N LYS A 34 -21.06 -9.79 12.97
CA LYS A 34 -21.71 -8.46 12.82
C LYS A 34 -21.09 -7.31 13.62
N ASP A 35 -20.10 -7.57 14.47
CA ASP A 35 -19.57 -6.59 15.44
C ASP A 35 -18.08 -6.23 15.23
N ILE A 36 -17.57 -6.34 14.01
CA ILE A 36 -16.16 -6.04 13.67
C ILE A 36 -15.80 -4.57 13.98
N ASP A 37 -16.72 -3.62 13.75
CA ASP A 37 -16.47 -2.20 14.06
C ASP A 37 -16.27 -1.96 15.56
N LYS A 38 -17.04 -2.66 16.41
CA LYS A 38 -16.87 -2.60 17.86
C LYS A 38 -15.54 -3.22 18.30
N LEU A 39 -15.04 -4.24 17.59
CA LEU A 39 -13.70 -4.81 17.82
C LEU A 39 -12.60 -3.77 17.58
N TYR A 40 -12.67 -3.04 16.45
CA TYR A 40 -11.71 -1.97 16.15
C TYR A 40 -11.73 -0.85 17.19
N VAL A 41 -12.92 -0.42 17.62
CA VAL A 41 -13.06 0.62 18.65
C VAL A 41 -12.45 0.16 19.98
N LEU A 42 -12.75 -1.06 20.42
CA LEU A 42 -12.21 -1.57 21.68
C LEU A 42 -10.69 -1.81 21.61
N ASP A 43 -10.16 -2.24 20.46
CA ASP A 43 -8.71 -2.40 20.25
C ASP A 43 -7.98 -1.05 20.35
N SER A 44 -8.54 0.00 19.73
CA SER A 44 -8.02 1.37 19.86
C SER A 44 -8.09 1.89 21.30
N GLN A 45 -9.18 1.60 22.02
CA GLN A 45 -9.30 1.95 23.44
C GLN A 45 -8.29 1.19 24.32
N LEU A 46 -7.99 -0.07 24.01
CA LEU A 46 -6.98 -0.85 24.74
C LEU A 46 -5.60 -0.23 24.55
N GLU A 47 -5.27 0.19 23.33
CA GLU A 47 -4.01 0.84 22.98
C GLU A 47 -3.84 2.20 23.66
N ASP A 48 -4.85 3.08 23.63
CA ASP A 48 -4.82 4.35 24.38
C ASP A 48 -4.56 4.12 25.87
N LYS A 49 -5.30 3.20 26.49
CA LYS A 49 -5.18 2.90 27.92
C LYS A 49 -3.82 2.31 28.26
N PHE A 50 -3.25 1.46 27.41
CA PHE A 50 -1.93 0.88 27.61
C PHE A 50 -0.83 1.95 27.47
N SER A 51 -0.90 2.83 26.47
CA SER A 51 0.05 3.94 26.29
C SER A 51 0.08 4.84 27.53
N ARG A 52 -1.09 5.25 28.03
CA ARG A 52 -1.20 6.06 29.24
C ARG A 52 -0.71 5.34 30.50
N LEU A 53 -0.90 4.01 30.57
CA LEU A 53 -0.39 3.20 31.68
C LEU A 53 1.14 3.12 31.63
N ASN A 54 1.70 2.94 30.44
CA ASN A 54 3.15 2.85 30.20
C ASN A 54 3.87 4.16 30.53
N GLU A 55 3.29 5.30 30.18
CA GLU A 55 3.80 6.63 30.57
C GLU A 55 3.93 6.76 32.09
N ILE A 56 2.85 6.49 32.83
CA ILE A 56 2.86 6.55 34.30
C ILE A 56 3.81 5.51 34.90
N GLN A 57 3.89 4.33 34.28
CA GLN A 57 4.80 3.29 34.71
C GLN A 57 6.25 3.75 34.60
N ASN A 58 6.63 4.39 33.49
CA ASN A 58 7.97 4.95 33.30
C ASN A 58 8.27 6.07 34.31
N GLU A 59 7.31 6.95 34.59
CA GLU A 59 7.45 7.99 35.62
C GLU A 59 7.69 7.37 37.02
N ILE A 60 6.91 6.35 37.39
CA ILE A 60 7.07 5.67 38.68
C ILE A 60 8.39 4.89 38.73
N SER A 61 8.77 4.21 37.66
CA SER A 61 10.03 3.49 37.56
C SER A 61 11.23 4.43 37.72
N SER A 62 11.21 5.62 37.14
CA SER A 62 12.26 6.64 37.33
C SER A 62 12.40 7.07 38.79
N LEU A 63 11.28 7.27 39.49
CA LEU A 63 11.30 7.67 40.91
C LEU A 63 11.75 6.54 41.83
N LEU A 64 11.31 5.30 41.56
CA LEU A 64 11.65 4.14 42.39
C LEU A 64 13.11 3.69 42.23
N LEU A 65 13.71 3.88 41.05
CA LEU A 65 15.09 3.50 40.79
C LEU A 65 16.08 4.24 41.73
N GLU A 66 15.75 5.48 42.08
CA GLU A 66 16.57 6.33 42.95
C GLU A 66 16.32 6.07 44.45
N GLU A 67 15.12 5.60 44.82
CA GLU A 67 14.66 5.56 46.21
C GLU A 67 14.68 4.15 46.83
N ASN A 68 14.27 3.12 46.07
CA ASN A 68 14.09 1.76 46.60
C ASN A 68 14.15 0.69 45.50
N THR A 69 15.31 0.06 45.34
CA THR A 69 15.57 -0.95 44.30
C THR A 69 14.72 -2.21 44.43
N ALA A 70 14.38 -2.64 45.65
CA ALA A 70 13.53 -3.81 45.86
C ALA A 70 12.08 -3.55 45.45
N GLU A 71 11.55 -2.36 45.75
CA GLU A 71 10.21 -1.96 45.31
C GLU A 71 10.15 -1.76 43.79
N TYR A 72 11.21 -1.21 43.19
CA TYR A 72 11.36 -1.10 41.74
C TYR A 72 11.22 -2.45 41.04
N GLU A 73 11.94 -3.48 41.50
CA GLU A 73 11.94 -4.80 40.87
C GLU A 73 10.53 -5.41 40.86
N THR A 74 9.82 -5.37 42.00
CA THR A 74 8.44 -5.87 42.08
C THR A 74 7.45 -5.09 41.21
N ASP A 75 7.65 -3.77 41.08
CA ASP A 75 6.80 -2.94 40.23
C ASP A 75 7.08 -3.17 38.74
N PHE A 76 8.34 -3.37 38.39
CA PHE A 76 8.78 -3.73 37.04
C PHE A 76 8.20 -5.09 36.61
N GLU A 77 8.28 -6.12 37.46
CA GLU A 77 7.64 -7.41 37.19
C GLU A 77 6.12 -7.29 37.01
N THR A 78 5.46 -6.42 37.80
CA THR A 78 4.03 -6.19 37.59
C THR A 78 3.76 -5.43 36.29
N ALA A 79 4.61 -4.47 35.89
CA ALA A 79 4.49 -3.77 34.61
C ALA A 79 4.59 -4.74 33.43
N GLU A 80 5.57 -5.65 33.45
CA GLU A 80 5.77 -6.65 32.40
C GLU A 80 4.55 -7.56 32.24
N LYS A 81 3.90 -7.97 33.34
CA LYS A 81 2.63 -8.73 33.26
C LYS A 81 1.52 -8.01 32.50
N TYR A 82 1.45 -6.67 32.59
CA TYR A 82 0.47 -5.90 31.81
C TYR A 82 0.92 -5.73 30.35
N ARG A 83 2.23 -5.61 30.10
CA ARG A 83 2.79 -5.58 28.74
C ARG A 83 2.53 -6.89 27.99
N ASP A 84 2.76 -8.02 28.65
CA ASP A 84 2.51 -9.35 28.09
C ASP A 84 1.03 -9.54 27.76
N ARG A 85 0.13 -9.19 28.70
CA ARG A 85 -1.33 -9.23 28.48
C ARG A 85 -1.77 -8.36 27.30
N TYR A 86 -1.20 -7.17 27.18
CA TYR A 86 -1.48 -6.27 26.04
C TYR A 86 -1.04 -6.89 24.72
N LEU A 87 0.19 -7.39 24.64
CA LEU A 87 0.72 -8.03 23.43
C LEU A 87 -0.04 -9.30 23.07
N GLU A 88 -0.40 -10.12 24.05
CA GLU A 88 -1.22 -11.31 23.86
C GLU A 88 -2.60 -10.93 23.28
N MET A 89 -3.25 -9.90 23.83
CA MET A 89 -4.53 -9.43 23.33
C MET A 89 -4.42 -8.86 21.91
N LYS A 90 -3.41 -8.02 21.63
CA LYS A 90 -3.13 -7.50 20.28
C LYS A 90 -2.93 -8.63 19.27
N SER A 91 -2.21 -9.68 19.65
CA SER A 91 -2.03 -10.87 18.84
C SER A 91 -3.35 -11.61 18.58
N LYS A 92 -4.20 -11.78 19.59
CA LYS A 92 -5.54 -12.36 19.44
C LYS A 92 -6.44 -11.55 18.50
N VAL A 93 -6.44 -10.22 18.60
CA VAL A 93 -7.20 -9.35 17.69
C VAL A 93 -6.67 -9.46 16.26
N ALA A 94 -5.35 -9.40 16.07
CA ALA A 94 -4.72 -9.51 14.74
C ALA A 94 -4.99 -10.87 14.08
N THR A 95 -4.86 -11.96 14.84
CA THR A 95 -5.15 -13.32 14.35
C THR A 95 -6.63 -13.50 14.01
N PHE A 96 -7.54 -12.95 14.82
CA PHE A 96 -8.97 -12.96 14.53
C PHE A 96 -9.29 -12.21 13.22
N LEU A 97 -8.78 -10.98 13.04
CA LEU A 97 -8.98 -10.19 11.82
C LEU A 97 -8.42 -10.91 10.58
N ASN A 98 -7.26 -11.56 10.71
CA ASN A 98 -6.67 -12.35 9.64
C ASN A 98 -7.48 -13.63 9.34
N LYS A 99 -7.97 -14.34 10.37
CA LYS A 99 -8.83 -15.53 10.21
C LYS A 99 -10.16 -15.18 9.54
N ASN A 100 -10.80 -14.08 9.93
CA ASN A 100 -12.03 -13.63 9.30
C ASN A 100 -11.80 -13.23 7.83
N SER A 101 -10.61 -12.69 7.50
CA SER A 101 -10.22 -12.48 6.10
C SER A 101 -10.01 -13.78 5.30
N ARG A 102 -9.78 -14.92 5.97
CA ARG A 102 -9.51 -16.24 5.36
C ARG A 102 -10.76 -17.13 5.25
N CYS A 103 -11.71 -17.09 6.19
CA CYS A 103 -12.95 -17.88 6.13
C CYS A 103 -13.91 -17.49 5.00
N ALA A 104 -13.81 -16.27 4.45
CA ALA A 104 -14.51 -15.91 3.22
C ALA A 104 -13.89 -16.53 1.94
N SER A 105 -12.83 -17.34 2.07
CA SER A 105 -12.03 -17.88 0.97
C SER A 105 -11.80 -19.40 1.07
N GLU A 106 -12.72 -20.15 1.67
CA GLU A 106 -12.83 -21.61 1.46
C GLU A 106 -13.87 -21.93 0.38
N CYS A 107 -13.68 -21.29 -0.76
CA CYS A 107 -13.76 -21.97 -2.04
C CYS A 107 -12.55 -21.46 -2.84
N SER A 108 -11.57 -22.34 -3.03
CA SER A 108 -10.28 -22.10 -3.72
C SER A 108 -9.13 -21.57 -2.83
N SER A 109 -8.36 -22.53 -2.36
CA SER A 109 -6.92 -22.54 -2.10
C SER A 109 -6.11 -21.25 -2.37
N LYS A 110 -5.38 -20.84 -1.33
CA LYS A 110 -4.15 -20.01 -1.29
C LYS A 110 -4.29 -18.47 -1.27
N ASP A 111 -4.04 -17.96 -0.06
CA ASP A 111 -3.23 -16.77 0.27
C ASP A 111 -3.86 -15.36 0.33
N ASN A 112 -3.66 -14.77 1.52
CA ASN A 112 -3.54 -13.36 1.94
C ASN A 112 -4.67 -12.31 1.81
N SER A 113 -4.98 -11.75 2.99
CA SER A 113 -5.27 -10.34 3.33
C SER A 113 -6.15 -9.55 2.36
N ALA A 114 -7.39 -9.29 2.77
CA ALA A 114 -8.26 -8.29 2.16
C ALA A 114 -7.82 -6.85 2.50
N LYS A 115 -6.70 -6.42 1.91
CA LYS A 115 -6.64 -5.08 1.32
C LYS A 115 -7.78 -5.00 0.32
N LEU A 116 -8.52 -3.91 0.30
CA LEU A 116 -9.54 -3.57 -0.71
C LEU A 116 -9.29 -4.34 -2.02
N LYS A 117 -10.14 -5.34 -2.35
CA LYS A 117 -10.04 -6.04 -3.65
C LYS A 117 -10.61 -5.10 -4.73
N LEU A 118 -9.90 -4.01 -4.95
CA LEU A 118 -9.67 -3.50 -6.29
C LEU A 118 -9.22 -4.70 -7.14
N PRO A 119 -9.58 -4.77 -8.44
CA PRO A 119 -8.96 -5.73 -9.35
C PRO A 119 -7.46 -5.76 -9.04
N LYS A 120 -6.89 -6.94 -8.77
CA LYS A 120 -5.44 -7.07 -8.54
C LYS A 120 -4.78 -6.19 -9.58
N PHE A 121 -3.98 -5.20 -9.15
CA PHE A 121 -3.29 -4.33 -10.08
C PHE A 121 -2.27 -5.20 -10.80
N GLU A 122 -2.73 -5.89 -11.84
CA GLU A 122 -1.86 -6.58 -12.76
C GLU A 122 -1.01 -5.48 -13.37
N LEU A 123 0.29 -5.53 -13.05
CA LEU A 123 1.27 -4.72 -13.73
C LEU A 123 1.02 -4.86 -15.23
N LYS A 124 0.46 -3.80 -15.82
CA LYS A 124 0.10 -3.82 -17.23
C LYS A 124 1.36 -4.18 -18.00
N LYS A 125 1.30 -5.30 -18.71
CA LYS A 125 2.47 -5.82 -19.40
C LYS A 125 2.81 -4.91 -20.57
N PHE A 126 4.10 -4.68 -20.77
CA PHE A 126 4.61 -3.83 -21.83
C PHE A 126 5.53 -4.59 -22.77
N ALA A 127 5.15 -4.67 -24.05
CA ALA A 127 5.94 -5.34 -25.09
C ALA A 127 6.92 -4.40 -25.81
N GLY A 128 6.85 -3.09 -25.56
CA GLY A 128 7.66 -2.10 -26.30
C GLY A 128 6.95 -1.50 -27.50
N ASP A 129 5.62 -1.44 -27.52
CA ASP A 129 4.87 -0.62 -28.48
C ASP A 129 4.76 0.83 -27.96
N PRO A 130 5.35 1.82 -28.64
CA PRO A 130 5.22 3.23 -28.25
C PRO A 130 3.78 3.71 -28.07
N LYS A 131 2.81 3.14 -28.79
CA LYS A 131 1.38 3.52 -28.67
C LYS A 131 0.78 3.14 -27.31
N GLU A 132 1.28 2.07 -26.72
CA GLU A 132 0.83 1.59 -25.41
C GLU A 132 1.63 2.20 -24.25
N PHE A 133 2.77 2.82 -24.56
CA PHE A 133 3.72 3.33 -23.57
C PHE A 133 3.06 4.30 -22.59
N LEU A 134 2.21 5.21 -23.06
CA LEU A 134 1.47 6.14 -22.20
C LEU A 134 0.63 5.43 -21.15
N THR A 135 -0.14 4.44 -21.61
CA THR A 135 -1.06 3.72 -20.75
C THR A 135 -0.27 2.85 -19.77
N PHE A 136 0.84 2.27 -20.24
CA PHE A 136 1.77 1.57 -19.38
C PHE A 136 2.38 2.50 -18.32
N TRP A 137 2.94 3.64 -18.73
CA TRP A 137 3.65 4.56 -17.85
C TRP A 137 2.72 5.19 -16.80
N SER A 138 1.49 5.56 -17.15
CA SER A 138 0.49 6.07 -16.19
C SER A 138 0.12 5.05 -15.11
N ASN A 139 0.19 3.76 -15.43
CA ASN A 139 -0.01 2.69 -14.46
C ASN A 139 1.25 2.43 -13.64
N PHE A 140 2.42 2.43 -14.28
CA PHE A 140 3.70 2.15 -13.63
C PHE A 140 4.23 3.33 -12.78
N SER A 141 3.87 4.58 -13.11
CA SER A 141 4.34 5.78 -12.38
C SER A 141 3.93 5.74 -10.92
N LYS A 142 2.77 5.15 -10.61
CA LYS A 142 2.31 4.91 -9.23
C LYS A 142 3.29 4.08 -8.42
N ILE A 143 4.03 3.16 -9.05
CA ILE A 143 5.05 2.33 -8.38
C ILE A 143 6.39 3.06 -8.36
N HIS A 144 6.70 3.81 -9.43
CA HIS A 144 7.89 4.65 -9.51
C HIS A 144 7.93 5.71 -8.39
N GLU A 145 6.78 6.31 -8.07
CA GLU A 145 6.60 7.38 -7.07
C GLU A 145 6.40 6.87 -5.62
N LEU A 146 6.36 5.55 -5.38
CA LEU A 146 6.25 5.01 -4.01
C LEU A 146 7.58 5.12 -3.27
N ASP A 147 7.67 5.98 -2.26
CA ASP A 147 8.87 6.15 -1.43
C ASP A 147 9.13 4.96 -0.48
N GLU A 148 8.10 4.16 -0.20
CA GLU A 148 8.19 2.95 0.63
C GLU A 148 8.95 1.80 -0.06
N LEU A 149 9.14 1.86 -1.38
CA LEU A 149 9.84 0.83 -2.16
C LEU A 149 11.28 1.25 -2.47
N SER A 150 12.23 0.32 -2.30
CA SER A 150 13.61 0.54 -2.74
C SER A 150 13.71 0.61 -4.27
N GLU A 151 14.72 1.31 -4.80
CA GLU A 151 14.94 1.35 -6.25
C GLU A 151 15.19 -0.04 -6.85
N ILE A 152 15.78 -0.96 -6.08
CA ILE A 152 16.01 -2.35 -6.48
C ILE A 152 14.68 -3.08 -6.64
N ASP A 153 13.76 -2.93 -5.68
CA ASP A 153 12.42 -3.53 -5.75
C ASP A 153 11.61 -2.94 -6.92
N LYS A 154 11.67 -1.60 -7.10
CA LYS A 154 11.06 -0.92 -8.25
C LYS A 154 11.59 -1.45 -9.58
N PHE A 155 12.88 -1.76 -9.65
CA PHE A 155 13.50 -2.32 -10.84
C PHE A 155 13.04 -3.77 -11.09
N GLN A 156 12.92 -4.60 -10.05
CA GLN A 156 12.34 -5.94 -10.21
C GLN A 156 10.90 -5.88 -10.71
N TYR A 157 10.09 -4.96 -10.19
CA TYR A 157 8.73 -4.74 -10.69
C TYR A 157 8.72 -4.23 -12.14
N LEU A 158 9.64 -3.33 -12.51
CA LEU A 158 9.79 -2.87 -13.89
C LEU A 158 10.10 -4.04 -14.83
N TYR A 159 11.05 -4.90 -14.45
CA TYR A 159 11.43 -6.07 -15.22
C TYR A 159 10.24 -7.04 -15.38
N GLN A 160 9.51 -7.31 -14.29
CA GLN A 160 8.32 -8.16 -14.31
C GLN A 160 7.17 -7.56 -15.14
N ALA A 161 7.11 -6.24 -15.28
CA ALA A 161 6.12 -5.56 -16.11
C ALA A 161 6.43 -5.66 -17.61
N MET A 162 7.62 -6.12 -18.00
CA MET A 162 7.95 -6.34 -19.41
C MET A 162 7.40 -7.69 -19.91
N VAL A 163 6.98 -7.73 -21.17
CA VAL A 163 6.60 -9.00 -21.83
C VAL A 163 7.89 -9.78 -22.18
N PRO A 164 7.96 -11.09 -21.92
CA PRO A 164 9.09 -11.93 -22.35
C PRO A 164 9.34 -11.80 -23.86
N GLU A 165 10.59 -11.92 -24.29
CA GLU A 165 11.00 -11.87 -25.72
C GLU A 165 10.62 -10.58 -26.47
N SER A 166 10.32 -9.51 -25.72
CA SER A 166 9.90 -8.24 -26.29
C SER A 166 11.03 -7.20 -26.40
N LYS A 167 10.79 -6.13 -27.17
CA LYS A 167 11.77 -5.03 -27.31
C LYS A 167 11.97 -4.28 -26.00
N ALA A 168 10.94 -4.25 -25.15
CA ALA A 168 11.00 -3.58 -23.86
C ALA A 168 11.84 -4.38 -22.85
N VAL A 169 11.64 -5.70 -22.75
CA VAL A 169 12.46 -6.52 -21.84
C VAL A 169 13.93 -6.50 -22.26
N GLY A 170 14.23 -6.55 -23.56
CA GLY A 170 15.61 -6.47 -24.04
C GLY A 170 16.34 -5.16 -23.70
N LEU A 171 15.60 -4.04 -23.58
CA LEU A 171 16.16 -2.78 -23.09
C LEU A 171 16.35 -2.82 -21.57
N VAL A 172 15.33 -3.25 -20.82
CA VAL A 172 15.36 -3.27 -19.35
C VAL A 172 16.40 -4.28 -18.83
N SER A 173 16.56 -5.44 -19.49
CA SER A 173 17.54 -6.48 -19.16
C SER A 173 18.98 -6.11 -19.54
N SER A 174 19.19 -5.04 -20.31
CA SER A 174 20.54 -4.57 -20.66
C SER A 174 21.24 -3.84 -19.51
N PHE A 175 20.49 -3.51 -18.46
CA PHE A 175 20.99 -2.88 -17.24
C PHE A 175 21.03 -3.90 -16.11
N PRO A 176 22.10 -3.93 -15.29
CA PRO A 176 22.13 -4.79 -14.11
C PRO A 176 21.10 -4.29 -13.08
N ILE A 177 20.43 -5.20 -12.36
CA ILE A 177 19.43 -4.85 -11.34
C ILE A 177 20.14 -4.28 -10.10
N THR A 178 20.46 -2.99 -10.15
CA THR A 178 21.08 -2.21 -9.06
C THR A 178 20.34 -0.87 -8.91
N SER A 179 20.43 -0.26 -7.72
CA SER A 179 19.80 1.04 -7.41
C SER A 179 20.15 2.10 -8.46
N GLU A 180 21.44 2.31 -8.70
CA GLU A 180 21.94 3.31 -9.66
C GLU A 180 21.54 3.05 -11.12
N SER A 181 21.23 1.81 -11.47
CA SER A 181 20.86 1.41 -12.83
C SER A 181 19.36 1.57 -13.10
N TYR A 182 18.53 1.60 -12.06
CA TYR A 182 17.09 1.76 -12.20
C TYR A 182 16.72 3.08 -12.90
N SER A 183 17.28 4.20 -12.41
CA SER A 183 17.04 5.53 -12.97
C SER A 183 17.43 5.62 -14.45
N LYS A 184 18.58 5.02 -14.82
CA LYS A 184 19.06 4.93 -16.21
C LYS A 184 18.16 4.08 -17.09
N ALA A 185 17.70 2.92 -16.59
CA ALA A 185 16.79 2.05 -17.31
C ALA A 185 15.44 2.73 -17.59
N VAL A 186 14.87 3.42 -16.60
CA VAL A 186 13.63 4.18 -16.75
C VAL A 186 13.78 5.32 -17.76
N GLN A 187 14.89 6.08 -17.68
CA GLN A 187 15.16 7.16 -18.62
C GLN A 187 15.24 6.65 -20.06
N GLN A 188 15.96 5.55 -20.31
CA GLN A 188 16.07 4.95 -21.63
C GLN A 188 14.75 4.37 -22.13
N LEU A 189 13.94 3.81 -21.23
CA LEU A 189 12.61 3.33 -21.56
C LEU A 189 11.70 4.49 -22.03
N LYS A 190 11.70 5.61 -21.31
CA LYS A 190 10.98 6.85 -21.69
C LYS A 190 11.48 7.42 -23.01
N MET A 191 12.80 7.55 -23.20
CA MET A 191 13.36 8.07 -24.44
C MET A 191 13.01 7.22 -25.66
N ARG A 192 13.02 5.88 -25.52
CA ARG A 192 12.81 4.97 -26.64
C ARG A 192 11.34 4.82 -27.01
N PHE A 193 10.45 4.77 -26.02
CA PHE A 193 9.04 4.42 -26.22
C PHE A 193 8.05 5.55 -25.90
N GLY A 194 8.47 6.58 -25.15
CA GLY A 194 7.65 7.73 -24.76
C GLY A 194 7.67 8.91 -25.73
N ARG A 195 8.07 8.70 -26.99
CA ARG A 195 8.16 9.79 -27.98
C ARG A 195 6.78 10.31 -28.38
N GLU A 196 6.50 11.57 -28.05
CA GLU A 196 5.28 12.28 -28.46
C GLU A 196 5.16 12.35 -30.00
N ASP A 197 6.31 12.46 -30.67
CA ASP A 197 6.45 12.62 -32.13
C ASP A 197 5.75 11.52 -32.94
N LEU A 198 5.67 10.29 -32.39
CA LEU A 198 5.03 9.16 -33.05
C LEU A 198 3.51 9.32 -33.10
N HIS A 199 2.91 9.90 -32.06
CA HIS A 199 1.47 10.17 -32.03
C HIS A 199 1.08 11.29 -32.99
N VAL A 200 1.93 12.32 -33.11
CA VAL A 200 1.75 13.41 -34.09
C VAL A 200 1.90 12.89 -35.52
N ARG A 201 2.91 12.04 -35.79
CA ARG A 201 3.13 11.46 -37.12
C ARG A 201 2.02 10.49 -37.53
N ASP A 202 1.51 9.68 -36.60
CA ASP A 202 0.37 8.80 -36.84
C ASP A 202 -0.91 9.59 -37.12
N LEU A 203 -1.11 10.71 -36.41
CA LEU A 203 -2.22 11.64 -36.68
C LEU A 203 -2.12 12.23 -38.09
N LEU A 204 -0.94 12.73 -38.47
CA LEU A 204 -0.68 13.26 -39.80
C LEU A 204 -0.93 12.20 -40.89
N PHE A 205 -0.41 10.99 -40.70
CA PHE A 205 -0.57 9.89 -41.64
C PHE A 205 -2.04 9.48 -41.79
N PHE A 206 -2.81 9.51 -40.71
CA PHE A 206 -4.24 9.21 -40.73
C PHE A 206 -5.06 10.31 -41.42
N VAL A 207 -4.78 11.58 -41.15
CA VAL A 207 -5.42 12.72 -41.85
C VAL A 207 -5.14 12.62 -43.35
N ILE A 208 -3.87 12.40 -43.74
CA ILE A 208 -3.49 12.23 -45.15
C ILE A 208 -4.25 11.05 -45.76
N LYS A 209 -4.24 9.86 -45.13
CA LYS A 209 -4.95 8.68 -45.65
C LYS A 209 -6.45 8.90 -45.86
N ASN A 210 -7.12 9.60 -44.94
CA ASN A 210 -8.55 9.87 -45.08
C ASN A 210 -8.84 10.89 -46.19
N THR A 211 -7.99 11.91 -46.34
CA THR A 211 -8.12 12.88 -47.46
C THR A 211 -7.83 12.25 -48.82
N THR A 212 -6.93 11.27 -48.91
CA THR A 212 -6.56 10.61 -50.18
C THR A 212 -7.43 9.41 -50.56
N ALA A 213 -8.08 8.76 -49.60
CA ALA A 213 -8.84 7.53 -49.86
C ALA A 213 -10.26 7.76 -50.39
N GLY A 214 -10.76 9.00 -50.44
CA GLY A 214 -12.09 9.33 -50.96
C GLY A 214 -13.24 8.59 -50.23
N ARG A 215 -12.97 8.00 -49.07
CA ARG A 215 -13.96 7.25 -48.30
C ARG A 215 -14.73 8.24 -47.45
N ASN A 216 -16.03 8.31 -47.70
CA ASN A 216 -17.03 8.90 -46.81
C ASN A 216 -17.17 8.04 -45.54
N SER A 217 -16.08 7.82 -44.79
CA SER A 217 -16.22 7.45 -43.38
C SER A 217 -17.00 8.57 -42.71
N ASP A 218 -18.06 8.22 -42.00
CA ASP A 218 -18.94 9.14 -41.30
C ASP A 218 -18.11 10.22 -40.59
N LEU A 219 -18.34 11.50 -40.93
CA LEU A 219 -17.51 12.62 -40.48
C LEU A 219 -17.44 12.68 -38.95
N ALA A 220 -18.50 12.24 -38.28
CA ALA A 220 -18.55 12.09 -36.83
C ALA A 220 -17.50 11.08 -36.32
N SER A 221 -17.38 9.91 -36.94
CA SER A 221 -16.39 8.89 -36.57
C SER A 221 -14.95 9.37 -36.76
N LEU A 222 -14.68 10.17 -37.79
CA LEU A 222 -13.37 10.78 -38.01
C LEU A 222 -13.07 11.85 -36.98
N TYR A 223 -14.05 12.69 -36.66
CA TYR A 223 -13.95 13.72 -35.64
C TYR A 223 -13.67 13.12 -34.26
N ASP A 224 -14.46 12.14 -33.82
CA ASP A 224 -14.29 11.46 -32.53
C ASP A 224 -12.91 10.80 -32.41
N MET A 225 -12.42 10.23 -33.51
CA MET A 225 -11.11 9.59 -33.57
C MET A 225 -9.97 10.63 -33.53
N LEU A 226 -10.09 11.75 -34.26
CA LEU A 226 -9.16 12.88 -34.23
C LEU A 226 -9.09 13.50 -32.84
N GLU A 227 -10.24 13.72 -32.21
CA GLU A 227 -10.33 14.26 -30.86
C GLU A 227 -9.70 13.32 -29.84
N THR A 228 -9.93 12.00 -29.97
CA THR A 228 -9.28 10.98 -29.11
C THR A 228 -7.75 11.04 -29.21
N LYS A 229 -7.21 11.20 -30.42
CA LYS A 229 -5.76 11.31 -30.64
C LYS A 229 -5.19 12.64 -30.12
N LEU A 230 -5.90 13.75 -30.32
CA LEU A 230 -5.52 15.06 -29.77
C LEU A 230 -5.54 15.08 -28.24
N ARG A 231 -6.54 14.42 -27.62
CA ARG A 231 -6.63 14.28 -26.17
C ARG A 231 -5.49 13.43 -25.59
N ALA A 232 -5.10 12.35 -26.29
CA ALA A 232 -3.94 11.55 -25.92
C ALA A 232 -2.61 12.34 -25.98
N LEU A 233 -2.45 13.20 -27.00
CA LEU A 233 -1.32 14.12 -27.13
C LEU A 233 -1.32 15.18 -26.03
N GLY A 234 -2.49 15.76 -25.69
CA GLY A 234 -2.61 16.74 -24.61
C GLY A 234 -2.20 16.19 -23.25
N MET A 235 -2.52 14.92 -22.95
CA MET A 235 -2.10 14.26 -21.71
C MET A 235 -0.59 14.00 -21.62
N LEU A 236 0.08 13.84 -22.77
CA LEU A 236 1.53 13.72 -22.87
C LEU A 236 2.23 15.04 -22.52
N GLY A 237 1.85 16.12 -23.20
CA GLY A 237 2.45 17.45 -23.00
C GLY A 237 2.21 18.06 -21.61
N THR A 238 1.20 17.61 -20.86
CA THR A 238 1.00 18.01 -19.46
C THR A 238 1.95 17.34 -18.47
N HIS A 239 2.52 16.19 -18.82
CA HIS A 239 3.49 15.49 -17.98
C HIS A 239 4.91 16.04 -18.14
N GLU A 240 5.23 16.70 -19.25
CA GLU A 240 6.54 17.34 -19.47
C GLU A 240 6.65 18.75 -18.84
N ARG A 241 5.55 19.42 -18.50
CA ARG A 241 5.58 20.79 -17.91
C ARG A 241 5.82 20.85 -16.38
N LYS A 242 6.15 19.74 -15.75
CA LYS A 242 6.56 19.70 -14.33
C LYS A 242 7.96 19.09 -14.19
N ILE A 243 8.95 19.66 -14.88
CA ILE A 243 10.36 19.67 -14.47
C ILE A 243 10.94 21.03 -14.87
#